data_AF-A0A926BJE3-F1
#
_entry.id   AF-A0A926BJE3-F1
#
_cell.length_a   1.000
_cell.length_b   1.000
_cell.length_c   1.000
_cell.angle_alpha   90.00
_cell.angle_beta   90.00
_cell.angle_gamma   90.00
#
_symmetry.space_group_name_H-M   'P 1'
#
loop_
_entity.id
_entity.type
_entity.pdbx_description
1 polymer ?
#
loop_
_entity_poly.entity_id
_entity_poly.type
_entity_poly.pdbx_seq_one_letter_code
_entity_poly.pdbx_strand_id
1 'polypeptide(L)'
;MSVDVELENLIRARYPLIYIVSWEEKRVEESIREVCQKRGKKMVVWTFTTGMAGNLATKDPIAALDYVINAPDQTVFVLKDFHPFIGDVAVTRRLRDLVYALKQSYKTVVLLSPLLKLPPELEKEITVVDYQLPTIADLDRLLESIIQSVRGDNRIDVTLTPLEREQVLQSASGLTSIEAENVFAKSLVEKRRFDIDVILGEKEQIIRKSGILEYYRASDSFADVGGMDLLKKWMEQRTTSFNEDAKKYGLPEPKGILLLGVQGCGKSLIAKTIASLWRLPLLRLDVGKIFAGIVGSSEENMRKAIATAESVAPCILWLDELEKGFAGTQSSASDGG
;
A
#
# COMPACT_ATOMS: atom_id res chain seq x y z
N MET A 1 13.57 0.93 9.76
CA MET A 1 13.96 -0.50 9.78
C MET A 1 13.18 -1.15 8.65
N SER A 2 13.79 -1.94 7.76
CA SER A 2 13.00 -2.58 6.70
C SER A 2 12.05 -3.61 7.31
N VAL A 3 10.87 -3.79 6.72
CA VAL A 3 9.86 -4.75 7.21
C VAL A 3 10.44 -6.17 7.26
N ASP A 4 11.35 -6.52 6.35
CA ASP A 4 11.99 -7.83 6.35
C ASP A 4 12.84 -8.06 7.61
N VAL A 5 13.51 -7.02 8.14
CA VAL A 5 14.27 -7.10 9.39
C VAL A 5 13.33 -7.23 10.59
N GLU A 6 12.21 -6.52 10.59
CA GLU A 6 11.18 -6.66 11.61
C GLU A 6 10.61 -8.08 11.63
N LEU A 7 10.23 -8.62 10.47
CA LEU A 7 9.72 -9.97 10.33
C LEU A 7 10.72 -11.02 10.80
N GLU A 8 11.99 -10.87 10.42
CA GLU A 8 13.06 -11.72 10.91
C GLU A 8 13.19 -11.66 12.44
N ASN A 9 13.14 -10.46 13.03
CA ASN A 9 13.21 -10.29 14.48
C ASN A 9 12.04 -10.95 15.20
N LEU A 10 10.81 -10.83 14.68
CA LEU A 10 9.62 -11.48 15.26
C LEU A 10 9.74 -13.01 15.22
N ILE A 11 10.17 -13.58 14.08
CA ILE A 11 10.39 -15.02 13.95
C ILE A 11 11.50 -15.51 14.89
N ARG A 12 12.57 -14.72 15.09
CA ARG A 12 13.67 -15.04 16.02
C ARG A 12 13.26 -14.92 17.48
N ALA A 13 12.44 -13.92 17.81
CA ALA A 13 11.90 -13.72 19.14
C ALA A 13 10.75 -14.69 19.48
N ARG A 14 10.43 -15.62 18.55
CA ARG A 14 9.45 -16.69 18.73
C ARG A 14 8.04 -16.17 18.99
N TYR A 15 7.69 -15.08 18.33
CA TYR A 15 6.30 -14.65 18.28
C TYR A 15 5.49 -15.78 17.64
N PRO A 16 4.49 -16.34 18.35
CA PRO A 16 3.83 -17.56 17.92
C PRO A 16 2.94 -17.31 16.70
N LEU A 17 2.21 -16.19 16.70
CA LEU A 17 1.24 -15.86 15.66
C LEU A 17 1.48 -14.42 15.17
N ILE A 18 1.84 -14.31 13.90
CA ILE A 18 2.10 -13.05 13.19
C ILE A 18 1.01 -12.88 12.13
N TYR A 19 0.43 -11.69 12.03
CA TYR A 19 -0.55 -11.36 11.00
C TYR A 19 0.07 -10.33 10.06
N ILE A 20 0.35 -10.74 8.82
CA ILE A 20 0.88 -9.86 7.79
C ILE A 20 -0.27 -9.34 6.95
N VAL A 21 -0.44 -8.02 6.96
CA VAL A 21 -1.40 -7.31 6.11
C VAL A 21 -0.69 -6.93 4.81
N SER A 22 -1.05 -7.58 3.70
CA SER A 22 -0.45 -7.28 2.40
C SER A 22 -1.21 -7.87 1.21
N TRP A 23 -1.10 -7.20 0.06
CA TRP A 23 -1.45 -7.75 -1.26
C TRP A 23 -0.28 -8.48 -1.93
N GLU A 24 0.93 -8.40 -1.35
CA GLU A 24 2.19 -8.81 -1.96
C GLU A 24 2.58 -10.24 -1.61
N GLU A 25 1.72 -11.21 -1.92
CA GLU A 25 1.93 -12.60 -1.48
C GLU A 25 3.31 -13.14 -1.82
N LYS A 26 3.74 -12.94 -3.08
CA LYS A 26 5.01 -13.47 -3.58
C LYS A 26 6.20 -12.87 -2.85
N ARG A 27 6.21 -11.54 -2.63
CA ARG A 27 7.30 -10.87 -1.91
C ARG A 27 7.35 -11.27 -0.44
N VAL A 28 6.19 -11.34 0.23
CA VAL A 28 6.12 -11.81 1.61
C VAL A 28 6.63 -13.25 1.70
N GLU A 29 6.22 -14.12 0.78
CA GLU A 29 6.65 -15.51 0.75
C GLU A 29 8.16 -15.66 0.50
N GLU A 30 8.73 -14.88 -0.43
CA GLU A 30 10.17 -14.82 -0.69
C GLU A 30 10.95 -14.31 0.52
N SER A 31 10.49 -13.24 1.17
CA SER A 31 11.09 -12.70 2.40
C SER A 31 11.09 -13.74 3.53
N ILE A 32 9.95 -14.38 3.80
CA ILE A 32 9.86 -15.46 4.80
C ILE A 32 10.77 -16.63 4.43
N ARG A 33 10.85 -16.99 3.15
CA ARG A 33 11.71 -18.07 2.66
C ARG A 33 13.18 -17.77 2.92
N GLU A 34 13.64 -16.55 2.64
CA GLU A 34 15.01 -16.13 2.95
C GLU A 34 15.30 -16.20 4.45
N VAL A 35 14.38 -15.73 5.30
CA VAL A 35 14.51 -15.84 6.76
C VAL A 35 14.59 -17.32 7.18
N CYS A 36 13.74 -18.18 6.62
CA CYS A 36 13.75 -19.61 6.92
C CYS A 36 15.10 -20.25 6.54
N GLN A 37 15.63 -19.96 5.35
CA GLN A 37 16.93 -20.46 4.89
C GLN A 37 18.08 -20.02 5.82
N LYS A 38 18.13 -18.72 6.17
CA LYS A 38 19.17 -18.18 7.08
C LYS A 38 19.12 -18.79 8.48
N ARG A 39 17.95 -19.27 8.91
CA ARG A 39 17.70 -19.78 10.27
C ARG A 39 17.57 -21.30 10.34
N GLY A 40 17.72 -22.00 9.22
CA GLY A 40 17.55 -23.45 9.17
C GLY A 40 16.12 -23.90 9.50
N LYS A 41 15.12 -23.05 9.26
CA LYS A 41 13.70 -23.38 9.43
C LYS A 41 13.12 -23.91 8.13
N LYS A 42 12.15 -24.83 8.24
CA LYS A 42 11.30 -25.23 7.10
C LYS A 42 10.18 -24.22 6.92
N MET A 43 9.79 -23.97 5.68
CA MET A 43 8.62 -23.16 5.35
C MET A 43 7.53 -24.06 4.78
N VAL A 44 6.32 -23.95 5.29
CA VAL A 44 5.14 -24.67 4.78
C VAL A 44 4.05 -23.65 4.46
N VAL A 45 3.57 -23.67 3.22
CA VAL A 45 2.48 -22.81 2.78
C VAL A 45 1.17 -23.59 2.78
N TRP A 46 0.12 -22.91 3.20
CA TRP A 46 -1.26 -23.38 3.14
C TRP A 46 -2.11 -22.42 2.33
N THR A 47 -2.97 -23.00 1.50
CA THR A 47 -4.13 -22.31 0.95
C THR A 47 -5.35 -23.19 1.14
N PHE A 48 -6.54 -22.60 1.15
CA PHE A 48 -7.77 -23.37 1.17
C PHE A 48 -7.90 -24.36 -0.01
N THR A 49 -7.28 -24.05 -1.16
CA THR A 49 -7.38 -24.89 -2.37
C THR A 49 -6.41 -26.06 -2.40
N THR A 50 -5.28 -25.97 -1.70
CA THR A 50 -4.20 -26.97 -1.76
C THR A 50 -3.88 -27.62 -0.40
N GLY A 51 -4.33 -27.03 0.71
CA GLY A 51 -3.95 -27.47 2.06
C GLY A 51 -2.46 -27.23 2.37
N MET A 52 -1.98 -27.81 3.48
CA MET A 52 -0.60 -27.75 3.95
C MET A 52 0.28 -28.59 3.02
N ALA A 53 1.22 -27.96 2.31
CA ALA A 53 2.16 -28.66 1.42
C ALA A 53 1.48 -29.63 0.42
N GLY A 54 0.27 -29.29 -0.05
CA GLY A 54 -0.49 -30.12 -1.00
C GLY A 54 -1.34 -31.22 -0.37
N ASN A 55 -1.35 -31.36 0.97
CA ASN A 55 -2.22 -32.32 1.65
C ASN A 55 -3.67 -31.83 1.67
N LEU A 56 -4.50 -32.36 0.77
CA LEU A 56 -5.90 -31.96 0.63
C LEU A 56 -6.78 -32.22 1.87
N ALA A 57 -6.38 -33.13 2.77
CA ALA A 57 -7.12 -33.35 4.02
C ALA A 57 -7.05 -32.13 4.96
N THR A 58 -6.03 -31.30 4.79
CA THR A 58 -5.82 -30.08 5.57
C THR A 58 -6.44 -28.84 4.91
N LYS A 59 -7.30 -28.98 3.89
CA LYS A 59 -8.12 -27.84 3.41
C LYS A 59 -9.09 -27.35 4.47
N ASP A 60 -9.55 -28.27 5.32
CA ASP A 60 -10.31 -27.91 6.51
C ASP A 60 -9.42 -27.07 7.46
N PRO A 61 -9.90 -25.90 7.91
CA PRO A 61 -9.12 -25.01 8.77
C PRO A 61 -8.69 -25.64 10.10
N ILE A 62 -9.53 -26.47 10.73
CA ILE A 62 -9.19 -27.12 12.00
C ILE A 62 -8.10 -28.16 11.74
N ALA A 63 -8.25 -28.99 10.71
CA ALA A 63 -7.24 -29.96 10.31
C ALA A 63 -5.90 -29.30 9.94
N ALA A 64 -5.93 -28.10 9.34
CA ALA A 64 -4.74 -27.30 9.07
C ALA A 64 -4.02 -26.88 10.37
N LEU A 65 -4.76 -26.38 11.36
CA LEU A 65 -4.21 -26.00 12.66
C LEU A 65 -3.67 -27.22 13.43
N ASP A 66 -4.36 -28.36 13.33
CA ASP A 66 -3.90 -29.63 13.91
C ASP A 66 -2.60 -30.12 13.26
N TYR A 67 -2.46 -29.93 11.95
CA TYR A 67 -1.21 -30.24 11.24
C TYR A 67 -0.05 -29.40 11.79
N VAL A 68 -0.25 -28.10 12.05
CA VAL A 68 0.78 -27.23 12.65
C VAL A 68 1.25 -27.79 14.01
N ILE A 69 0.31 -28.21 14.85
CA ILE A 69 0.63 -28.74 16.19
C ILE A 69 1.49 -30.00 16.08
N ASN A 70 1.17 -30.90 15.15
CA ASN A 70 1.84 -32.20 15.01
C ASN A 70 3.10 -32.17 14.14
N ALA A 71 3.34 -31.08 13.41
CA ALA A 71 4.51 -30.94 12.54
C ALA A 71 5.84 -30.85 13.33
N PRO A 72 7.00 -31.03 12.67
CA PRO A 72 8.29 -30.83 13.31
C PRO A 72 8.51 -29.41 13.82
N ASP A 73 9.28 -29.29 14.90
CA ASP A 73 9.83 -28.00 15.35
C ASP A 73 10.72 -27.37 14.28
N GLN A 74 11.00 -26.07 14.41
CA GLN A 74 11.72 -25.26 13.42
C GLN A 74 10.97 -25.10 12.09
N THR A 75 9.65 -24.95 12.14
CA THR A 75 8.82 -24.73 10.95
C THR A 75 8.07 -23.40 11.02
N VAL A 76 8.10 -22.62 9.94
CA VAL A 76 7.24 -21.45 9.74
C VAL A 76 6.10 -21.85 8.81
N PHE A 77 4.86 -21.63 9.26
CA PHE A 77 3.66 -21.89 8.48
C PHE A 77 3.11 -20.58 7.96
N VAL A 78 2.84 -20.50 6.66
CA VAL A 78 2.18 -19.34 6.03
C VAL A 78 0.79 -19.75 5.60
N LEU A 79 -0.21 -19.28 6.33
CA LEU A 79 -1.63 -19.49 6.06
C LEU A 79 -2.14 -18.29 5.23
N LYS A 80 -2.33 -18.51 3.92
CA LYS A 80 -2.84 -17.47 3.01
C LYS A 80 -4.36 -17.40 3.08
N ASP A 81 -4.89 -16.18 3.16
CA ASP A 81 -6.33 -15.89 3.21
C ASP A 81 -7.08 -16.71 4.27
N PHE A 82 -6.48 -16.88 5.45
CA PHE A 82 -7.13 -17.63 6.54
C PHE A 82 -8.25 -16.84 7.23
N HIS A 83 -8.28 -15.51 7.03
CA HIS A 83 -9.20 -14.58 7.70
C HIS A 83 -10.70 -14.90 7.59
N PRO A 84 -11.24 -15.50 6.51
CA PRO A 84 -12.66 -15.85 6.44
C PRO A 84 -13.05 -16.93 7.46
N PHE A 85 -12.12 -17.82 7.82
CA PHE A 85 -12.38 -18.94 8.73
C PHE A 85 -12.30 -18.53 10.20
N ILE A 86 -11.64 -17.41 10.50
CA ILE A 86 -11.48 -16.93 11.88
C ILE A 86 -12.84 -16.49 12.48
N GLY A 87 -13.86 -16.20 11.66
CA GLY A 87 -15.21 -15.93 12.16
C GLY A 87 -15.90 -17.14 12.83
N ASP A 88 -15.42 -18.36 12.56
CA ASP A 88 -15.98 -19.57 13.17
C ASP A 88 -15.46 -19.76 14.62
N VAL A 89 -16.37 -20.09 15.53
CA VAL A 89 -16.08 -20.23 16.97
C VAL A 89 -15.07 -21.35 17.23
N ALA A 90 -15.18 -22.47 16.52
CA ALA A 90 -14.26 -23.60 16.69
C ALA A 90 -12.86 -23.25 16.15
N VAL A 91 -12.78 -22.57 15.00
CA VAL A 91 -11.51 -22.13 14.41
C VAL A 91 -10.82 -21.09 15.31
N THR A 92 -11.55 -20.09 15.81
CA THR A 92 -10.98 -19.08 16.74
C THR A 92 -10.48 -19.72 18.02
N ARG A 93 -11.25 -20.63 18.63
CA ARG A 93 -10.79 -21.36 19.81
C ARG A 93 -9.55 -22.18 19.50
N ARG A 94 -9.52 -22.86 18.35
CA ARG A 94 -8.39 -23.70 17.95
C ARG A 94 -7.12 -22.89 17.69
N LEU A 95 -7.22 -21.73 17.05
CA LEU A 95 -6.12 -20.78 16.92
C LEU A 95 -5.57 -20.35 18.28
N ARG A 96 -6.45 -20.09 19.24
CA ARG A 96 -6.04 -19.72 20.61
C ARG A 96 -5.33 -20.87 21.32
N ASP A 97 -5.82 -22.10 21.19
CA ASP A 97 -5.13 -23.29 21.72
C ASP A 97 -3.75 -23.47 21.08
N LEU A 98 -3.68 -23.27 19.76
CA LEU A 98 -2.45 -23.33 18.99
C LEU A 98 -1.41 -22.33 19.50
N VAL A 99 -1.79 -21.09 19.85
CA VAL A 99 -0.86 -20.09 20.40
C VAL A 99 -0.10 -20.62 21.63
N TYR A 100 -0.78 -21.31 22.55
CA TYR A 100 -0.12 -21.90 23.73
C TYR A 100 0.86 -23.01 23.34
N ALA A 101 0.49 -23.88 22.40
CA ALA A 101 1.38 -24.92 21.89
C ALA A 101 2.61 -24.31 21.18
N LEU A 102 2.40 -23.24 20.39
CA LEU A 102 3.46 -22.55 19.67
C LEU A 102 4.47 -21.90 20.60
N LYS A 103 4.04 -21.30 21.72
CA LYS A 103 4.93 -20.71 22.75
C LYS A 103 5.92 -21.70 23.35
N GLN A 104 5.59 -23.00 23.36
CA GLN A 104 6.46 -24.07 23.86
C GLN A 104 7.29 -24.74 22.75
N SER A 105 7.13 -24.30 21.51
CA SER A 105 7.78 -24.88 20.33
C SER A 105 8.67 -23.85 19.62
N TYR A 106 9.36 -24.28 18.56
CA TYR A 106 10.11 -23.38 17.67
C TYR A 106 9.35 -23.03 16.39
N LYS A 107 8.04 -23.27 16.39
CA LYS A 107 7.15 -23.03 15.26
C LYS A 107 6.61 -21.61 15.30
N THR A 108 6.38 -21.05 14.12
CA THR A 108 5.75 -19.74 13.96
C THR A 108 4.65 -19.88 12.92
N VAL A 109 3.49 -19.28 13.18
CA VAL A 109 2.40 -19.19 12.23
C VAL A 109 2.28 -17.76 11.75
N VAL A 110 2.24 -17.60 10.43
CA VAL A 110 2.05 -16.34 9.74
C VAL A 110 0.70 -16.40 9.03
N LEU A 111 -0.23 -15.55 9.42
CA LEU A 111 -1.47 -15.30 8.70
C LEU A 111 -1.18 -14.21 7.67
N LEU A 112 -1.35 -14.52 6.37
CA LEU A 112 -1.12 -13.56 5.28
C LEU A 112 -2.46 -13.24 4.63
N SER A 113 -2.84 -11.97 4.61
CA SER A 113 -4.12 -11.51 4.10
C SER A 113 -4.05 -10.04 3.69
N PRO A 114 -4.76 -9.60 2.64
CA PRO A 114 -4.90 -8.18 2.33
C PRO A 114 -5.83 -7.43 3.29
N LEU A 115 -6.62 -8.16 4.07
CA LEU A 115 -7.58 -7.62 5.04
C LEU A 115 -7.14 -7.96 6.45
N LEU A 116 -7.23 -7.01 7.39
CA LEU A 116 -7.04 -7.28 8.81
C LEU A 116 -8.40 -7.60 9.46
N LYS A 117 -8.64 -8.88 9.76
CA LYS A 117 -9.79 -9.32 10.56
C LYS A 117 -9.31 -10.14 11.74
N LEU A 118 -9.41 -9.55 12.93
CA LEU A 118 -9.00 -10.17 14.18
C LEU A 118 -10.20 -10.32 15.12
N PRO A 119 -10.44 -11.52 15.68
CA PRO A 119 -11.43 -11.70 16.72
C PRO A 119 -10.88 -11.12 18.04
N PRO A 120 -11.74 -10.53 18.89
CA PRO A 120 -11.32 -9.89 20.14
C PRO A 120 -10.54 -10.86 21.06
N GLU A 121 -10.80 -12.15 20.94
CA GLU A 121 -10.10 -13.21 21.66
C GLU A 121 -8.61 -13.29 21.36
N LEU A 122 -8.17 -12.91 20.16
CA LEU A 122 -6.79 -13.07 19.71
C LEU A 122 -6.01 -11.75 19.63
N GLU A 123 -6.64 -10.60 19.90
CA GLU A 123 -6.01 -9.28 19.81
C GLU A 123 -4.70 -9.14 20.60
N LYS A 124 -4.61 -9.78 21.77
CA LYS A 124 -3.42 -9.70 22.64
C LYS A 124 -2.36 -10.77 22.34
N GLU A 125 -2.69 -11.74 21.48
CA GLU A 125 -1.83 -12.89 21.16
C GLU A 125 -1.23 -12.79 19.74
N ILE A 126 -1.81 -11.93 18.90
CA ILE A 126 -1.39 -11.73 17.51
C ILE A 126 -0.56 -10.46 17.40
N THR A 127 0.60 -10.57 16.75
CA THR A 127 1.38 -9.41 16.32
C THR A 127 1.06 -9.07 14.88
N VAL A 128 0.55 -7.87 14.64
CA VAL A 128 0.23 -7.37 13.31
C VAL A 128 1.44 -6.67 12.70
N VAL A 129 1.72 -6.97 11.43
CA VAL A 129 2.78 -6.37 10.63
C VAL A 129 2.17 -5.87 9.32
N ASP A 130 2.26 -4.57 9.07
CA ASP A 130 1.86 -3.97 7.79
C ASP A 130 3.03 -4.11 6.79
N TYR A 131 2.90 -5.00 5.81
CA TYR A 131 3.97 -5.24 4.84
C TYR A 131 3.95 -4.21 3.73
N GLN A 132 5.00 -3.38 3.73
CA GLN A 132 5.10 -2.21 2.87
C GLN A 132 5.28 -2.58 1.39
N LEU A 133 4.79 -1.69 0.53
CA LEU A 133 4.98 -1.74 -0.92
C LEU A 133 6.48 -1.71 -1.29
N PRO A 134 6.84 -2.12 -2.53
CA PRO A 134 8.23 -2.14 -2.97
C PRO A 134 8.85 -0.75 -2.88
N THR A 135 10.06 -0.70 -2.34
CA THR A 135 10.87 0.52 -2.31
C THR A 135 11.36 0.86 -3.73
N ILE A 136 11.84 2.09 -3.94
CA ILE A 136 12.48 2.48 -5.21
C ILE A 136 13.63 1.52 -5.56
N ALA A 137 14.39 1.04 -4.57
CA ALA A 137 15.46 0.06 -4.80
C ALA A 137 14.92 -1.32 -5.24
N ASP A 138 13.74 -1.72 -4.76
CA ASP A 138 13.07 -2.95 -5.20
C ASP A 138 12.56 -2.80 -6.65
N LEU A 139 11.94 -1.65 -6.95
CA LEU A 139 11.46 -1.31 -8.30
C LEU A 139 12.61 -1.21 -9.29
N ASP A 140 13.77 -0.69 -8.87
CA ASP A 140 14.98 -0.61 -9.70
C ASP A 140 15.52 -2.00 -10.06
N ARG A 141 15.55 -2.92 -9.09
CA ARG A 141 15.90 -4.33 -9.33
C ARG A 141 14.91 -5.00 -10.28
N LEU A 142 13.62 -4.74 -10.12
CA LEU A 142 12.58 -5.26 -11.00
C LEU A 142 12.74 -4.70 -12.43
N LEU A 143 12.93 -3.39 -12.57
CA LEU A 143 13.18 -2.73 -13.86
C LEU A 143 14.40 -3.33 -14.55
N GLU A 144 15.50 -3.54 -13.80
CA GLU A 144 16.71 -4.15 -14.36
C GLU A 144 16.48 -5.59 -14.83
N SER A 145 15.72 -6.39 -14.08
CA SER A 145 15.32 -7.75 -14.50
C SER A 145 14.54 -7.72 -15.83
N ILE A 146 13.62 -6.78 -15.97
CA ILE A 146 12.82 -6.63 -17.20
C ILE A 146 13.72 -6.21 -18.36
N ILE A 147 14.58 -5.21 -18.16
CA ILE A 147 15.58 -4.78 -19.15
C ILE A 147 16.40 -5.98 -19.62
N GLN A 148 16.92 -6.80 -18.69
CA GLN A 148 17.70 -7.99 -19.02
C GLN A 148 16.90 -9.02 -19.81
N SER A 149 15.62 -9.21 -19.49
CA SER A 149 14.76 -10.19 -20.18
C SER A 149 14.48 -9.84 -21.66
N VAL A 150 14.55 -8.54 -22.01
CA VAL A 150 14.29 -8.05 -23.37
C VAL A 150 15.57 -7.63 -24.11
N ARG A 151 16.75 -7.70 -23.46
CA ARG A 151 18.04 -7.42 -24.08
C ARG A 151 18.26 -8.38 -25.26
N GLY A 152 18.18 -7.85 -26.48
CA GLY A 152 18.33 -8.62 -27.72
C GLY A 152 17.19 -8.41 -28.71
N ASP A 153 16.04 -7.88 -28.27
CA ASP A 153 15.02 -7.40 -29.21
C ASP A 153 15.37 -5.97 -29.66
N ASN A 154 16.01 -5.85 -30.83
CA ASN A 154 16.41 -4.56 -31.42
C ASN A 154 15.22 -3.61 -31.72
N ARG A 155 13.97 -4.05 -31.55
CA ARG A 155 12.78 -3.21 -31.72
C ARG A 155 12.44 -2.41 -30.46
N ILE A 156 13.01 -2.75 -29.31
CA ILE A 156 12.70 -2.15 -28.01
C ILE A 156 13.89 -1.32 -27.55
N ASP A 157 13.67 -0.03 -27.30
CA ASP A 157 14.65 0.86 -26.69
C ASP A 157 14.51 0.82 -25.17
N VAL A 158 15.47 0.16 -24.53
CA VAL A 158 15.57 0.06 -23.06
C VAL A 158 16.65 0.98 -22.48
N THR A 159 17.22 1.85 -23.30
CA THR A 159 18.24 2.80 -22.88
C THR A 159 17.57 3.92 -22.09
N LEU A 160 18.02 4.15 -20.85
CA LEU A 160 17.52 5.23 -20.00
C LEU A 160 18.70 6.04 -19.49
N THR A 161 18.62 7.36 -19.61
CA THR A 161 19.50 8.26 -18.86
C THR A 161 19.24 8.13 -17.35
N PRO A 162 20.16 8.53 -16.47
CA PRO A 162 19.93 8.50 -15.03
C PRO A 162 18.65 9.24 -14.60
N LEU A 163 18.36 10.38 -15.23
CA LEU A 163 17.16 11.16 -14.97
C LEU A 163 15.88 10.45 -15.44
N GLU A 164 15.87 9.88 -16.64
CA GLU A 164 14.70 9.15 -17.14
C GLU A 164 14.43 7.90 -16.30
N ARG A 165 15.49 7.20 -15.88
CA ARG A 165 15.36 6.04 -14.99
C ARG A 165 14.73 6.42 -13.66
N GLU A 166 15.19 7.51 -13.05
CA GLU A 166 14.59 8.03 -11.82
C GLU A 166 13.11 8.36 -12.03
N GLN A 167 12.75 9.04 -13.12
CA GLN A 167 11.36 9.39 -13.43
C GLN A 167 10.47 8.16 -13.63
N VAL A 168 10.96 7.12 -14.33
CA VAL A 168 10.26 5.85 -14.51
C VAL A 168 10.00 5.19 -13.15
N LEU A 169 11.01 5.10 -12.28
CA LEU A 169 10.87 4.49 -10.96
C LEU A 169 9.93 5.29 -10.05
N GLN A 170 10.04 6.63 -10.04
CA GLN A 170 9.14 7.50 -9.30
C GLN A 170 7.69 7.37 -9.79
N SER A 171 7.48 7.22 -11.10
CA SER A 171 6.13 7.03 -11.65
C SER A 171 5.50 5.71 -11.20
N ALA A 172 6.30 4.65 -11.08
CA ALA A 172 5.89 3.33 -10.60
C ALA A 172 5.84 3.20 -9.06
N SER A 173 6.33 4.20 -8.31
CA SER A 173 6.24 4.23 -6.86
C SER A 173 4.80 4.08 -6.40
N GLY A 174 4.58 3.23 -5.40
CA GLY A 174 3.26 2.95 -4.82
C GLY A 174 2.44 1.88 -5.51
N LEU A 175 2.98 1.25 -6.54
CA LEU A 175 2.44 0.05 -7.12
C LEU A 175 2.94 -1.18 -6.35
N THR A 176 2.15 -2.24 -6.33
CA THR A 176 2.69 -3.55 -5.97
C THR A 176 3.73 -3.99 -7.00
N SER A 177 4.60 -4.95 -6.67
CA SER A 177 5.61 -5.45 -7.62
C SER A 177 4.99 -6.10 -8.85
N ILE A 178 3.86 -6.78 -8.70
CA ILE A 178 3.12 -7.36 -9.82
C ILE A 178 2.54 -6.25 -10.70
N GLU A 179 1.97 -5.20 -10.11
CA GLU A 179 1.47 -4.05 -10.87
C GLU A 179 2.62 -3.37 -11.62
N ALA A 180 3.73 -3.04 -10.94
CA ALA A 180 4.89 -2.42 -11.57
C ALA A 180 5.44 -3.25 -12.74
N GLU A 181 5.56 -4.57 -12.56
CA GLU A 181 5.99 -5.50 -13.62
C GLU A 181 5.07 -5.42 -14.84
N ASN A 182 3.76 -5.51 -14.62
CA ASN A 182 2.76 -5.44 -15.69
C ASN A 182 2.79 -4.09 -16.42
N VAL A 183 2.97 -2.99 -15.68
CA VAL A 183 2.97 -1.65 -16.24
C VAL A 183 4.23 -1.40 -17.09
N PHE A 184 5.39 -1.82 -16.60
CA PHE A 184 6.63 -1.76 -17.35
C PHE A 184 6.53 -2.61 -18.63
N ALA A 185 6.02 -3.83 -18.54
CA ALA A 185 5.80 -4.69 -19.71
C ALA A 185 4.84 -4.04 -20.72
N LYS A 186 3.71 -3.47 -20.26
CA LYS A 186 2.73 -2.77 -21.10
C LYS A 186 3.37 -1.59 -21.84
N SER A 187 4.21 -0.81 -21.16
CA SER A 187 4.95 0.29 -21.78
C SER A 187 5.84 -0.18 -22.93
N LEU A 188 6.60 -1.27 -22.72
CA LEU A 188 7.46 -1.83 -23.76
C LEU A 188 6.65 -2.36 -24.96
N VAL A 189 5.46 -2.90 -24.73
CA VAL A 189 4.57 -3.38 -25.80
C VAL A 189 3.98 -2.22 -26.60
N GLU A 190 3.45 -1.20 -25.93
CA GLU A 190 2.73 -0.09 -26.58
C GLU A 190 3.66 0.95 -27.22
N LYS A 191 4.75 1.30 -26.52
CA LYS A 191 5.64 2.41 -26.88
C LYS A 191 7.03 1.96 -27.32
N ARG A 192 7.35 0.67 -27.17
CA ARG A 192 8.68 0.10 -27.45
C ARG A 192 9.80 0.73 -26.61
N ARG A 193 9.43 1.35 -25.49
CA ARG A 193 10.32 1.97 -24.51
C ARG A 193 9.58 2.09 -23.18
N PHE A 194 10.30 2.39 -22.10
CA PHE A 194 9.66 2.79 -20.85
C PHE A 194 9.11 4.22 -20.99
N ASP A 195 7.82 4.38 -20.80
CA ASP A 195 7.06 5.58 -21.11
C ASP A 195 6.21 5.94 -19.89
N ILE A 196 6.46 7.14 -19.36
CA ILE A 196 5.89 7.61 -18.10
C ILE A 196 4.36 7.75 -18.22
N ASP A 197 3.84 8.15 -19.37
CA ASP A 197 2.40 8.38 -19.55
C ASP A 197 1.61 7.07 -19.50
N VAL A 198 2.20 5.98 -20.01
CA VAL A 198 1.63 4.63 -19.87
C VAL A 198 1.60 4.22 -18.39
N ILE A 199 2.69 4.49 -17.66
CA ILE A 199 2.81 4.13 -16.25
C ILE A 199 1.80 4.89 -15.39
N LEU A 200 1.74 6.21 -15.55
CA LEU A 200 0.77 7.06 -14.86
C LEU A 200 -0.67 6.70 -15.21
N GLY A 201 -0.93 6.26 -16.45
CA GLY A 201 -2.26 5.85 -16.87
C GLY A 201 -2.77 4.58 -16.19
N GLU A 202 -1.90 3.63 -15.90
CA GLU A 202 -2.30 2.43 -15.14
C GLU A 202 -2.49 2.76 -13.65
N LYS A 203 -1.63 3.62 -13.09
CA LYS A 203 -1.76 4.14 -11.72
C LYS A 203 -3.12 4.80 -11.50
N GLU A 204 -3.57 5.59 -12.47
CA GLU A 204 -4.91 6.18 -12.48
C GLU A 204 -6.03 5.12 -12.40
N GLN A 205 -5.92 4.02 -13.13
CA GLN A 205 -6.92 2.94 -13.08
C GLN A 205 -6.94 2.23 -11.72
N ILE A 206 -5.78 2.00 -11.12
CA ILE A 206 -5.67 1.38 -9.80
C ILE A 206 -6.32 2.25 -8.72
N ILE A 207 -6.04 3.56 -8.74
CA ILE A 207 -6.64 4.52 -7.79
C ILE A 207 -8.15 4.57 -7.98
N ARG A 208 -8.65 4.59 -9.22
CA ARG A 208 -10.09 4.54 -9.52
C ARG A 208 -10.75 3.25 -9.02
N LYS A 209 -10.09 2.09 -9.13
CA LYS A 209 -10.61 0.80 -8.62
C LYS A 209 -10.78 0.80 -7.10
N SER A 210 -9.97 1.55 -6.36
CA SER A 210 -10.13 1.67 -4.91
C SER A 210 -11.48 2.27 -4.51
N GLY A 211 -12.06 3.13 -5.36
CA GLY A 211 -13.34 3.80 -5.11
C GLY A 211 -13.29 4.90 -4.03
N ILE A 212 -12.14 5.09 -3.36
CA ILE A 212 -11.99 6.04 -2.24
C ILE A 212 -11.38 7.37 -2.71
N LEU A 213 -10.46 7.32 -3.68
CA LEU A 213 -9.76 8.49 -4.22
C LEU A 213 -10.08 8.69 -5.70
N GLU A 214 -10.22 9.94 -6.10
CA GLU A 214 -10.34 10.33 -7.51
C GLU A 214 -8.99 10.88 -8.00
N TYR A 215 -8.47 10.30 -9.09
CA TYR A 215 -7.22 10.75 -9.72
C TYR A 215 -7.51 11.81 -10.79
N TYR A 216 -6.81 12.94 -10.73
CA TYR A 216 -6.86 14.00 -11.74
C TYR A 216 -5.50 14.12 -12.43
N ARG A 217 -5.49 13.95 -13.76
CA ARG A 217 -4.30 14.28 -14.56
C ARG A 217 -4.09 15.79 -14.58
N ALA A 218 -2.86 16.19 -14.28
CA ALA A 218 -2.35 17.51 -14.55
C ALA A 218 -2.52 17.85 -16.05
N SER A 219 -3.57 18.59 -16.37
CA SER A 219 -3.89 18.97 -17.76
C SER A 219 -4.37 20.42 -17.87
N ASP A 220 -4.88 21.00 -16.78
CA ASP A 220 -5.28 22.40 -16.73
C ASP A 220 -4.05 23.31 -16.75
N SER A 221 -4.12 24.41 -17.53
CA SER A 221 -3.02 25.36 -17.65
C SER A 221 -3.12 26.43 -16.58
N PHE A 222 -1.96 26.91 -16.13
CA PHE A 222 -1.87 28.08 -15.26
C PHE A 222 -2.49 29.35 -15.87
N ALA A 223 -2.64 29.38 -17.20
CA ALA A 223 -3.33 30.43 -17.94
C ALA A 223 -4.84 30.46 -17.67
N ASP A 224 -5.44 29.36 -17.20
CA ASP A 224 -6.88 29.22 -17.01
C ASP A 224 -7.37 29.88 -15.70
N VAL A 225 -6.44 30.32 -14.83
CA VAL A 225 -6.76 31.02 -13.57
C VAL A 225 -6.58 32.53 -13.74
N GLY A 226 -7.68 33.28 -13.73
CA GLY A 226 -7.66 34.74 -13.71
C GLY A 226 -7.26 35.32 -12.34
N GLY A 227 -6.38 36.33 -12.32
CA GLY A 227 -5.93 37.01 -11.10
C GLY A 227 -5.04 36.16 -10.19
N MET A 228 -5.13 36.40 -8.87
CA MET A 228 -4.41 35.66 -7.81
C MET A 228 -2.87 35.73 -7.88
N ASP A 229 -2.30 36.85 -8.30
CA ASP A 229 -0.87 37.00 -8.58
C ASP A 229 0.05 36.65 -7.39
N LEU A 230 -0.38 36.96 -6.16
CA LEU A 230 0.36 36.61 -4.96
C LEU A 230 0.46 35.08 -4.76
N LEU A 231 -0.66 34.39 -4.95
CA LEU A 231 -0.73 32.94 -4.83
C LEU A 231 0.07 32.28 -5.97
N LYS A 232 -0.05 32.81 -7.19
CA LYS A 232 0.74 32.36 -8.34
C LYS A 232 2.24 32.44 -8.07
N LYS A 233 2.71 33.61 -7.62
CA LYS A 233 4.11 33.81 -7.24
C LYS A 233 4.55 32.89 -6.10
N TRP A 234 3.69 32.67 -5.11
CA TRP A 234 3.96 31.76 -3.99
C TRP A 234 4.15 30.31 -4.46
N MET A 235 3.35 29.87 -5.43
CA MET A 235 3.43 28.52 -6.00
C MET A 235 4.66 28.34 -6.89
N GLU A 236 4.98 29.32 -7.75
CA GLU A 236 6.14 29.27 -8.64
C GLU A 236 7.44 29.10 -7.88
N GLN A 237 7.62 29.85 -6.78
CA GLN A 237 8.80 29.79 -5.91
C GLN A 237 9.02 28.41 -5.26
N ARG A 238 7.99 27.56 -5.19
CA ARG A 238 8.01 26.26 -4.52
C ARG A 238 8.03 25.07 -5.46
N THR A 239 8.02 25.32 -6.77
CA THR A 239 8.09 24.27 -7.80
C THR A 239 9.33 23.38 -7.64
N THR A 240 10.45 23.93 -7.18
CA THR A 240 11.71 23.20 -6.96
C THR A 240 11.82 22.56 -5.58
N SER A 241 10.87 22.80 -4.67
CA SER A 241 10.95 22.31 -3.27
C SER A 241 10.71 20.81 -3.13
N PHE A 242 10.28 20.13 -4.19
CA PHE A 242 9.90 18.71 -4.16
C PHE A 242 10.95 17.75 -4.73
N ASN A 243 12.08 18.26 -5.23
CA ASN A 243 13.15 17.41 -5.77
C ASN A 243 14.08 16.87 -4.67
N GLU A 244 14.85 15.82 -4.97
CA GLU A 244 15.79 15.24 -4.01
C GLU A 244 16.88 16.22 -3.56
N ASP A 245 17.31 17.12 -4.44
CA ASP A 245 18.34 18.10 -4.12
C ASP A 245 17.84 19.13 -3.08
N ALA A 246 16.59 19.57 -3.17
CA ALA A 246 15.95 20.43 -2.18
C ALA A 246 15.81 19.72 -0.84
N LYS A 247 15.48 18.42 -0.84
CA LYS A 247 15.47 17.58 0.37
C LYS A 247 16.85 17.48 1.00
N LYS A 248 17.88 17.20 0.20
CA LYS A 248 19.29 17.13 0.65
C LYS A 248 19.79 18.47 1.18
N TYR A 249 19.34 19.58 0.60
CA TYR A 249 19.63 20.94 1.07
C TYR A 249 18.86 21.32 2.34
N GLY A 250 17.82 20.57 2.72
CA GLY A 250 17.01 20.84 3.90
C GLY A 250 15.91 21.88 3.69
N LEU A 251 15.47 22.11 2.46
CA LEU A 251 14.29 22.93 2.20
C LEU A 251 13.04 22.25 2.76
N PRO A 252 12.21 22.94 3.55
CA PRO A 252 10.98 22.36 4.08
C PRO A 252 9.97 22.16 2.95
N GLU A 253 9.40 20.96 2.86
CA GLU A 253 8.24 20.70 2.02
C GLU A 253 7.04 21.55 2.50
N PRO A 254 6.24 22.12 1.59
CA PRO A 254 5.05 22.86 1.98
C PRO A 254 4.05 21.92 2.66
N LYS A 255 3.71 22.22 3.92
CA LYS A 255 2.87 21.35 4.78
C LYS A 255 1.40 21.26 4.34
N GLY A 256 0.89 22.26 3.62
CA GLY A 256 -0.50 22.29 3.14
C GLY A 256 -0.98 23.70 2.79
N ILE A 257 -2.07 23.77 2.03
CA ILE A 257 -2.77 25.01 1.66
C ILE A 257 -4.24 24.85 2.06
N LEU A 258 -4.77 25.80 2.84
CA LEU A 258 -6.19 25.87 3.14
C LEU A 258 -6.83 26.96 2.28
N LEU A 259 -7.73 26.57 1.38
CA LEU A 259 -8.45 27.49 0.51
C LEU A 259 -9.83 27.79 1.10
N LEU A 260 -10.04 29.03 1.57
CA LEU A 260 -11.31 29.51 2.10
C LEU A 260 -11.97 30.47 1.09
N GLY A 261 -13.29 30.36 0.94
CA GLY A 261 -14.06 31.25 0.08
C GLY A 261 -15.44 30.71 -0.24
N VAL A 262 -16.33 31.55 -0.78
CA VAL A 262 -17.68 31.14 -1.18
C VAL A 262 -17.65 30.11 -2.32
N GLN A 263 -18.76 29.41 -2.52
CA GLN A 263 -18.88 28.44 -3.60
C GLN A 263 -18.69 29.14 -4.96
N GLY A 264 -17.99 28.51 -5.90
CA GLY A 264 -17.73 29.08 -7.22
C GLY A 264 -16.49 29.97 -7.35
N CYS A 265 -15.74 30.25 -6.27
CA CYS A 265 -14.50 31.07 -6.33
C CYS A 265 -13.24 30.33 -6.85
N GLY A 266 -13.38 29.26 -7.62
CA GLY A 266 -12.24 28.59 -8.25
C GLY A 266 -11.35 27.74 -7.35
N LYS A 267 -11.75 27.41 -6.11
CA LYS A 267 -10.96 26.57 -5.18
C LYS A 267 -10.48 25.25 -5.80
N SER A 268 -11.38 24.54 -6.48
CA SER A 268 -11.05 23.28 -7.18
C SER A 268 -10.14 23.50 -8.38
N LEU A 269 -10.34 24.59 -9.13
CA LEU A 269 -9.49 24.95 -10.28
C LEU A 269 -8.06 25.25 -9.83
N ILE A 270 -7.90 25.94 -8.69
CA ILE A 270 -6.59 26.20 -8.08
C ILE A 270 -5.88 24.89 -7.76
N ALA A 271 -6.56 23.91 -7.13
CA ALA A 271 -5.96 22.61 -6.82
C ALA A 271 -5.42 21.90 -8.07
N LYS A 272 -6.21 21.86 -9.15
CA LYS A 272 -5.79 21.27 -10.44
C LYS A 272 -4.64 22.03 -11.08
N THR A 273 -4.67 23.35 -10.99
CA THR A 273 -3.62 24.23 -11.52
C THR A 273 -2.30 24.05 -10.77
N ILE A 274 -2.32 23.89 -9.45
CA ILE A 274 -1.12 23.60 -8.64
C ILE A 274 -0.51 22.27 -9.09
N ALA A 275 -1.33 21.23 -9.25
CA ALA A 275 -0.88 19.92 -9.68
C ALA A 275 -0.19 19.98 -11.05
N SER A 276 -0.75 20.75 -11.97
CA SER A 276 -0.17 21.01 -13.28
C SER A 276 1.16 21.77 -13.21
N LEU A 277 1.21 22.86 -12.43
CA LEU A 277 2.43 23.67 -12.28
C LEU A 277 3.57 22.87 -11.64
N TRP A 278 3.28 22.11 -10.58
CA TRP A 278 4.27 21.30 -9.88
C TRP A 278 4.54 19.96 -10.56
N ARG A 279 3.78 19.62 -11.62
CA ARG A 279 3.84 18.32 -12.32
C ARG A 279 3.69 17.14 -11.36
N LEU A 280 2.83 17.29 -10.35
CA LEU A 280 2.52 16.27 -9.37
C LEU A 280 1.13 15.69 -9.64
N PRO A 281 0.91 14.39 -9.43
CA PRO A 281 -0.42 13.80 -9.43
C PRO A 281 -1.35 14.49 -8.45
N LEU A 282 -2.62 14.70 -8.82
CA LEU A 282 -3.65 15.22 -7.92
C LEU A 282 -4.63 14.11 -7.53
N LEU A 283 -4.72 13.85 -6.23
CA LEU A 283 -5.65 12.90 -5.63
C LEU A 283 -6.71 13.69 -4.87
N ARG A 284 -7.97 13.56 -5.26
CA ARG A 284 -9.09 14.15 -4.52
C ARG A 284 -9.65 13.11 -3.55
N LEU A 285 -9.72 13.50 -2.29
CA LEU A 285 -10.43 12.81 -1.23
C LEU A 285 -11.69 13.58 -0.89
N ASP A 286 -12.84 12.98 -1.17
CA ASP A 286 -14.13 13.55 -0.81
C ASP A 286 -14.46 13.14 0.62
N VAL A 287 -14.34 14.09 1.55
CA VAL A 287 -14.52 13.84 2.98
C VAL A 287 -15.98 13.46 3.27
N GLY A 288 -16.93 14.05 2.55
CA GLY A 288 -18.34 13.68 2.65
C GLY A 288 -18.59 12.21 2.31
N LYS A 289 -18.00 11.69 1.23
CA LYS A 289 -18.12 10.27 0.86
C LYS A 289 -17.53 9.32 1.90
N ILE A 290 -16.43 9.69 2.55
CA ILE A 290 -15.82 8.86 3.60
C ILE A 290 -16.74 8.72 4.81
N PHE A 291 -17.38 9.81 5.23
CA PHE A 291 -18.24 9.82 6.43
C PHE A 291 -19.69 9.40 6.16
N ALA A 292 -20.12 9.31 4.90
CA ALA A 292 -21.44 8.79 4.51
C ALA A 292 -21.56 7.25 4.53
N GLY A 293 -20.47 6.52 4.78
CA GLY A 293 -20.45 5.06 4.84
C GLY A 293 -21.11 4.46 6.10
N ILE A 294 -21.23 3.12 6.14
CA ILE A 294 -21.74 2.37 7.30
C ILE A 294 -20.94 2.75 8.55
N VAL A 295 -21.64 3.02 9.65
CA VAL A 295 -21.05 3.35 10.97
C VAL A 295 -19.95 2.34 11.31
N GLY A 296 -18.69 2.81 11.45
CA GLY A 296 -17.50 2.00 11.72
C GLY A 296 -16.52 1.84 10.56
N SER A 297 -16.93 2.08 9.30
CA SER A 297 -16.05 1.94 8.12
C SER A 297 -15.25 3.19 7.75
N SER A 298 -15.57 4.34 8.34
CA SER A 298 -14.95 5.64 7.99
C SER A 298 -13.47 5.72 8.34
N GLU A 299 -13.05 5.18 9.50
CA GLU A 299 -11.63 5.18 9.91
C GLU A 299 -10.80 4.25 9.00
N GLU A 300 -11.30 3.05 8.70
CA GLU A 300 -10.64 2.11 7.80
C GLU A 300 -10.50 2.70 6.39
N ASN A 301 -11.56 3.36 5.89
CA ASN A 301 -11.54 4.04 4.59
C ASN A 301 -10.57 5.23 4.57
N MET A 302 -10.50 6.02 5.64
CA MET A 302 -9.54 7.11 5.76
C MET A 302 -8.10 6.59 5.81
N ARG A 303 -7.84 5.51 6.56
CA ARG A 303 -6.53 4.87 6.60
C ARG A 303 -6.13 4.32 5.23
N LYS A 304 -7.04 3.67 4.52
CA LYS A 304 -6.83 3.19 3.14
C LYS A 304 -6.57 4.35 2.16
N ALA A 305 -7.31 5.45 2.26
CA ALA A 305 -7.09 6.65 1.44
C ALA A 305 -5.69 7.22 1.66
N ILE A 306 -5.28 7.40 2.92
CA ILE A 306 -3.96 7.92 3.26
C ILE A 306 -2.87 6.97 2.76
N ALA A 307 -2.97 5.67 3.04
CA ALA A 307 -2.01 4.68 2.57
C ALA A 307 -1.90 4.66 1.03
N THR A 308 -3.02 4.84 0.32
CA THR A 308 -3.02 4.96 -1.15
C THR A 308 -2.37 6.26 -1.60
N ALA A 309 -2.61 7.39 -0.94
CA ALA A 309 -1.97 8.66 -1.28
C ALA A 309 -0.46 8.64 -1.01
N GLU A 310 -0.04 8.01 0.09
CA GLU A 310 1.36 7.78 0.45
C GLU A 310 2.06 6.88 -0.56
N SER A 311 1.37 5.85 -1.07
CA SER A 311 1.93 5.01 -2.12
C SER A 311 2.20 5.84 -3.39
N VAL A 312 1.29 6.72 -3.76
CA VAL A 312 1.39 7.54 -4.98
C VAL A 312 2.39 8.71 -4.83
N ALA A 313 2.99 8.91 -3.66
CA ALA A 313 3.92 10.00 -3.40
C ALA A 313 5.15 9.99 -4.36
N PRO A 314 5.63 11.17 -4.80
CA PRO A 314 5.13 12.51 -4.45
C PRO A 314 3.82 12.86 -5.16
N CYS A 315 2.82 13.35 -4.42
CA CYS A 315 1.51 13.73 -4.95
C CYS A 315 0.87 14.88 -4.16
N ILE A 316 -0.18 15.48 -4.71
CA ILE A 316 -1.03 16.46 -4.02
C ILE A 316 -2.31 15.75 -3.58
N LEU A 317 -2.54 15.69 -2.27
CA LEU A 317 -3.80 15.23 -1.70
C LEU A 317 -4.74 16.42 -1.49
N TRP A 318 -5.76 16.55 -2.33
CA TRP A 318 -6.83 17.52 -2.19
C TRP A 318 -7.97 16.95 -1.34
N LEU A 319 -8.12 17.47 -0.14
CA LEU A 319 -9.26 17.22 0.73
C LEU A 319 -10.41 18.14 0.32
N ASP A 320 -11.48 17.59 -0.24
CA ASP A 320 -12.67 18.36 -0.63
C ASP A 320 -13.80 18.21 0.39
N GLU A 321 -14.60 19.27 0.51
CA GLU A 321 -15.76 19.34 1.42
C GLU A 321 -15.42 19.01 2.89
N LEU A 322 -14.24 19.44 3.37
CA LEU A 322 -13.78 19.22 4.73
C LEU A 322 -14.83 19.61 5.78
N GLU A 323 -15.60 20.67 5.53
CA GLU A 323 -16.67 21.14 6.41
C GLU A 323 -17.75 20.09 6.69
N LYS A 324 -18.05 19.21 5.73
CA LYS A 324 -19.09 18.17 5.90
C LYS A 324 -18.65 17.07 6.87
N GLY A 325 -17.35 16.78 6.94
CA GLY A 325 -16.79 15.80 7.88
C GLY A 325 -16.84 16.26 9.34
N PHE A 326 -16.82 17.58 9.59
CA PHE A 326 -16.80 18.15 10.94
C PHE A 326 -18.17 18.63 11.45
N ALA A 327 -19.19 18.66 10.59
CA ALA A 327 -20.54 19.12 10.97
C ALA A 327 -21.26 18.17 11.94
N GLY A 328 -20.86 16.89 12.02
CA GLY A 328 -21.44 15.89 12.92
C GLY A 328 -20.99 15.98 14.39
N THR A 329 -19.89 16.68 14.69
CA THR A 329 -19.34 16.78 16.05
C THR A 329 -20.05 17.82 16.93
N GLN A 330 -21.00 18.59 16.38
CA GLN A 330 -21.71 19.65 17.11
C GLN A 330 -23.08 19.22 17.68
N SER A 331 -23.55 17.98 17.45
CA SER A 331 -24.89 17.55 17.88
C SER A 331 -24.95 16.84 19.25
N SER A 332 -24.03 17.13 20.16
CA SER A 332 -24.05 16.62 21.55
C SER A 332 -23.79 17.70 22.59
N ALA A 333 -24.38 18.89 22.38
CA ALA A 333 -24.43 19.95 23.37
C ALA A 333 -25.78 20.69 23.30
N SER A 334 -26.87 20.00 23.63
CA SER A 334 -28.14 20.63 24.01
C SER A 334 -29.08 19.58 24.61
N ASP A 335 -28.91 19.27 25.90
CA ASP A 335 -30.09 19.15 26.78
C ASP A 335 -29.67 19.36 28.24
N GLY A 336 -30.22 20.41 28.84
CA GLY A 336 -29.91 20.90 30.18
C GLY A 336 -30.89 21.99 30.55
N GLY A 337 -32.16 21.61 30.63
CA GLY A 337 -33.26 22.36 31.23
C GLY A 337 -33.63 21.79 32.60
#